data_AF-A0AAN9D967-F1
#
_entry.id   AF-A0AAN9D967-F1
#
_cell.length_a   1.000
_cell.length_b   1.000
_cell.length_c   1.000
_cell.angle_alpha   90.00
_cell.angle_beta   90.00
_cell.angle_gamma   90.00
#
_symmetry.space_group_name_H-M   'P 1'
#
loop_
_entity.id
_entity.type
_entity.pdbx_description
1 polymer ?
#
loop_
_entity_poly.entity_id
_entity_poly.type
_entity_poly.pdbx_seq_one_letter_code
_entity_poly.pdbx_strand_id
1 'polypeptide(L)'
;MAVHHLLVFLLFLLTFKTGFSAEISVFVKTGDSVQLDIQTQKLPEFDDLFWRNDKSENIVKYTNASKTVKIHPSYKDRVDFNNKSFSLTLKNMQKTDTGLYRAKTSGYSENNIVTYRVSVIDAVDSPVLTVNSNWSSSDSCTVNFTCRAHDLMINSSYQNNRCSPQEVTSHENYTLILNCNEEYIICNHSNPVSSKKQRINITQLCVINKEYNKGDDEPKPPLLFWPYILVAVCLFLAIPLFLAFLYSKRKKGAQEDGSRVHPQVEAQEMQKNNSDGHTNDIPEQQVQDQTQEQAGDNRLITIYCTVGQHQKPAVPVETDHTIY
;
A
#
# COMPACT_ATOMS: atom_id res chain seq x y z
N MET A 1 12.43 -0.64 75.94
CA MET A 1 11.02 -0.38 75.57
C MET A 1 10.87 0.09 74.12
N ALA A 2 11.42 1.24 73.70
CA ALA A 2 11.22 1.80 72.34
C ALA A 2 11.31 0.80 71.17
N VAL A 3 12.36 -0.02 71.09
CA VAL A 3 12.54 -1.06 70.05
C VAL A 3 11.36 -2.05 69.98
N HIS A 4 10.77 -2.38 71.13
CA HIS A 4 9.63 -3.30 71.21
C HIS A 4 8.35 -2.68 70.66
N HIS A 5 8.13 -1.38 70.87
CA HIS A 5 7.02 -0.66 70.25
C HIS A 5 7.22 -0.51 68.74
N LEU A 6 8.45 -0.24 68.29
CA LEU A 6 8.78 -0.20 66.86
C LEU A 6 8.52 -1.54 66.16
N LEU A 7 8.92 -2.66 66.79
CA LEU A 7 8.69 -4.01 66.27
C LEU A 7 7.19 -4.37 66.24
N VAL A 8 6.43 -4.01 67.28
CA VAL A 8 4.97 -4.20 67.31
C VAL A 8 4.29 -3.34 66.23
N PHE A 9 4.73 -2.11 66.00
CA PHE A 9 4.21 -1.24 64.95
C PHE A 9 4.51 -1.78 63.54
N LEU A 10 5.72 -2.32 63.31
CA LEU A 10 6.07 -3.02 62.07
C LEU A 10 5.24 -4.29 61.85
N LEU A 11 5.00 -5.09 62.89
CA LEU A 11 4.10 -6.25 62.82
C LEU A 11 2.65 -5.86 62.52
N PHE A 12 2.18 -4.73 63.07
CA PHE A 12 0.85 -4.18 62.80
C PHE A 12 0.72 -3.62 61.37
N LEU A 13 1.81 -3.08 60.79
CA LEU A 13 1.85 -2.72 59.37
C LEU A 13 1.84 -3.96 58.45
N LEU A 14 2.46 -5.07 58.87
CA LEU A 14 2.46 -6.32 58.11
C LEU A 14 1.11 -7.05 58.11
N THR A 15 0.23 -6.80 59.09
CA THR A 15 -1.15 -7.31 59.09
C THR A 15 -2.12 -6.46 58.27
N PHE A 16 -1.76 -5.25 57.83
CA PHE A 16 -2.49 -4.51 56.82
C PHE A 16 -2.28 -5.10 55.41
N LYS A 17 -2.81 -6.31 55.22
CA LYS A 17 -3.24 -6.79 53.90
C LYS A 17 -4.46 -5.97 53.48
N THR A 18 -4.24 -4.73 53.05
CA THR A 18 -5.23 -3.96 52.30
C THR A 18 -5.52 -4.71 51.01
N GLY A 19 -6.60 -5.52 51.04
CA GLY A 19 -7.13 -6.25 49.90
C GLY A 19 -7.76 -5.29 48.88
N PHE A 20 -6.92 -4.43 48.30
CA PHE A 20 -7.30 -3.53 47.23
C PHE A 20 -7.54 -4.40 45.99
N SER A 21 -8.80 -4.80 45.78
CA SER A 21 -9.23 -5.49 44.56
C SER A 21 -8.95 -4.54 43.41
N ALA A 22 -7.88 -4.81 42.66
CA ALA A 22 -7.38 -3.91 41.63
C ALA A 22 -8.44 -3.77 40.54
N GLU A 23 -8.88 -2.53 40.29
CA GLU A 23 -9.94 -2.25 39.34
C GLU A 23 -9.44 -2.46 37.91
N ILE A 24 -9.98 -3.48 37.23
CA ILE A 24 -9.47 -3.92 35.93
C ILE A 24 -10.13 -3.10 34.83
N SER A 25 -9.39 -2.17 34.23
CA SER A 25 -9.88 -1.36 33.10
C SER A 25 -9.90 -2.18 31.80
N VAL A 26 -11.05 -2.19 31.11
CA VAL A 26 -11.26 -2.87 29.84
C VAL A 26 -11.96 -1.92 28.86
N PHE A 27 -11.35 -1.70 27.70
CA PHE A 27 -11.93 -0.92 26.63
C PHE A 27 -12.66 -1.85 25.65
N VAL A 28 -13.86 -1.44 25.23
CA VAL A 28 -14.72 -2.19 24.32
C VAL A 28 -15.21 -1.27 23.21
N LYS A 29 -15.21 -1.75 21.97
CA LYS A 29 -15.73 -1.00 20.84
C LYS A 29 -17.26 -1.04 20.83
N THR A 30 -17.91 0.08 20.57
CA THR A 30 -19.37 0.15 20.41
C THR A 30 -19.87 -0.89 19.39
N GLY A 31 -20.85 -1.69 19.79
CA GLY A 31 -21.42 -2.81 19.02
C GLY A 31 -20.74 -4.16 19.24
N ASP A 32 -19.52 -4.20 19.76
CA ASP A 32 -18.78 -5.46 20.00
C ASP A 32 -19.23 -6.11 21.33
N SER A 33 -18.60 -7.22 21.71
CA SER A 33 -18.92 -7.97 22.94
C SER A 33 -17.69 -8.06 23.86
N VAL A 34 -17.92 -8.20 25.17
CA VAL A 34 -16.85 -8.30 26.17
C VAL A 34 -17.11 -9.46 27.12
N GLN A 35 -16.07 -10.27 27.38
CA GLN A 35 -16.08 -11.29 28.43
C GLN A 35 -15.35 -10.76 29.66
N LEU A 36 -15.97 -10.90 30.83
CA LEU A 36 -15.45 -10.52 32.14
C LEU A 36 -15.22 -11.80 32.95
N ASP A 37 -13.95 -12.13 33.19
CA ASP A 37 -13.53 -13.38 33.81
C ASP A 37 -13.23 -13.25 35.31
N ILE A 38 -13.48 -14.32 36.05
CA ILE A 38 -13.02 -14.46 37.44
C ILE A 38 -11.61 -15.05 37.41
N GLN A 39 -10.61 -14.23 37.73
CA GLN A 39 -9.19 -14.59 37.61
C GLN A 39 -8.64 -15.38 38.82
N THR A 40 -9.47 -15.61 39.85
CA THR A 40 -9.07 -16.26 41.10
C THR A 40 -9.14 -17.78 40.99
N GLN A 41 -8.00 -18.48 41.12
CA GLN A 41 -7.92 -19.95 41.01
C GLN A 41 -8.79 -20.73 42.03
N LYS A 42 -9.17 -20.09 43.15
CA LYS A 42 -10.08 -20.66 44.14
C LYS A 42 -11.00 -19.58 44.70
N LEU A 43 -12.30 -19.73 44.48
CA LEU A 43 -13.32 -18.91 45.13
C LEU A 43 -13.48 -19.30 46.62
N PRO A 44 -13.94 -18.39 47.48
CA PRO A 44 -14.46 -18.75 48.80
C PRO A 44 -15.69 -19.66 48.65
N GLU A 45 -16.13 -20.31 49.73
CA GLU A 45 -17.42 -21.00 49.76
C GLU A 45 -18.57 -19.98 49.62
N PHE A 46 -19.62 -20.34 48.87
CA PHE A 46 -20.76 -19.45 48.61
C PHE A 46 -22.05 -20.21 48.32
N ASP A 47 -23.17 -19.62 48.73
CA ASP A 47 -24.52 -20.04 48.36
C ASP A 47 -24.93 -19.45 47.01
N ASP A 48 -24.60 -18.18 46.79
CA ASP A 48 -24.92 -17.43 45.57
C ASP A 48 -23.71 -16.65 45.02
N LEU A 49 -23.67 -16.52 43.70
CA LEU A 49 -22.76 -15.66 42.95
C LEU A 49 -23.58 -14.68 42.10
N PHE A 50 -23.14 -13.43 42.03
CA PHE A 50 -23.77 -12.35 41.28
C PHE A 50 -22.75 -11.64 40.41
N TRP A 51 -23.16 -11.27 39.20
CA TRP A 51 -22.59 -10.10 38.53
C TRP A 51 -23.54 -8.92 38.70
N ARG A 52 -22.99 -7.76 39.09
CA ARG A 52 -23.74 -6.50 39.21
C ARG A 52 -23.15 -5.42 38.30
N ASN A 53 -24.02 -4.56 37.79
CA ASN A 53 -23.62 -3.37 37.04
C ASN A 53 -23.22 -2.23 38.00
N ASP A 54 -22.98 -1.03 37.45
CA ASP A 54 -22.45 0.08 38.25
C ASP A 54 -23.43 0.54 39.34
N LYS A 55 -24.72 0.56 38.99
CA LYS A 55 -25.87 0.85 39.88
C LYS A 55 -26.11 -0.21 40.96
N SER A 56 -25.29 -1.27 41.01
CA SER A 56 -25.45 -2.45 41.85
C SER A 56 -26.71 -3.28 41.55
N GLU A 57 -27.32 -3.13 40.37
CA GLU A 57 -28.39 -4.01 39.90
C GLU A 57 -27.78 -5.37 39.48
N ASN A 58 -28.44 -6.48 39.84
CA ASN A 58 -27.98 -7.82 39.43
C ASN A 58 -28.20 -8.02 37.93
N ILE A 59 -27.15 -8.37 37.20
CA ILE A 59 -27.18 -8.76 35.78
C ILE A 59 -27.55 -10.24 35.67
N VAL A 60 -26.86 -11.08 36.45
CA VAL A 60 -27.12 -12.51 36.58
C VAL A 60 -26.87 -12.95 38.03
N LYS A 61 -27.70 -13.87 38.51
CA LYS A 61 -27.51 -14.62 39.75
C LYS A 61 -27.29 -16.09 39.41
N TYR A 62 -26.32 -16.73 40.06
CA TYR A 62 -26.12 -18.17 40.05
C TYR A 62 -26.21 -18.71 41.49
N THR A 63 -27.03 -19.74 41.72
CA THR A 63 -27.20 -20.36 43.04
C THR A 63 -26.48 -21.71 43.07
N ASN A 64 -25.50 -21.85 43.96
CA ASN A 64 -24.56 -22.97 44.02
C ASN A 64 -25.24 -24.29 44.41
N ALA A 65 -26.19 -24.28 45.34
CA ALA A 65 -26.87 -25.49 45.82
C ALA A 65 -27.74 -26.14 44.72
N SER A 66 -28.43 -25.33 43.91
CA SER A 66 -29.34 -25.80 42.85
C SER A 66 -28.72 -25.80 41.44
N LYS A 67 -27.50 -25.26 41.29
CA LYS A 67 -26.82 -24.99 40.01
C LYS A 67 -27.62 -24.10 39.03
N THR A 68 -28.64 -23.38 39.51
CA THR A 68 -29.52 -22.57 38.68
C THR A 68 -28.93 -21.20 38.35
N VAL A 69 -29.15 -20.74 37.11
CA VAL A 69 -28.80 -19.41 36.63
C VAL A 69 -30.09 -18.60 36.43
N LYS A 70 -30.11 -17.34 36.88
CA LYS A 70 -31.20 -16.38 36.69
C LYS A 70 -30.63 -15.07 36.14
N ILE A 71 -30.83 -14.83 34.84
CA ILE A 71 -30.47 -13.56 34.18
C ILE A 71 -31.59 -12.55 34.43
N HIS A 72 -31.24 -11.29 34.68
CA HIS A 72 -32.22 -10.22 34.87
C HIS A 72 -32.92 -9.86 33.54
N PRO A 73 -34.24 -9.57 33.52
CA PRO A 73 -35.00 -9.45 32.27
C PRO A 73 -34.42 -8.45 31.25
N SER A 74 -33.85 -7.32 31.70
CA SER A 74 -33.22 -6.32 30.83
C SER A 74 -31.94 -6.78 30.12
N TYR A 75 -31.37 -7.92 30.54
CA TYR A 75 -30.13 -8.50 30.01
C TYR A 75 -30.35 -9.85 29.33
N LYS A 76 -31.59 -10.36 29.28
CA LYS A 76 -31.95 -11.73 28.86
C LYS A 76 -31.28 -12.17 27.56
N ASP A 77 -31.30 -11.30 26.54
CA ASP A 77 -30.78 -11.59 25.20
C ASP A 77 -29.43 -10.88 24.92
N ARG A 78 -28.86 -10.21 25.94
CA ARG A 78 -27.58 -9.48 25.90
C ARG A 78 -26.46 -10.13 26.73
N VAL A 79 -26.71 -11.25 27.39
CA VAL A 79 -25.78 -11.89 28.31
C VAL A 79 -25.68 -13.40 28.06
N ASP A 80 -24.46 -13.90 27.94
CA ASP A 80 -24.15 -15.31 28.22
C ASP A 80 -23.40 -15.40 29.56
N PHE A 81 -23.68 -16.45 30.33
CA PHE A 81 -23.00 -16.73 31.60
C PHE A 81 -22.48 -18.17 31.62
N ASN A 82 -21.18 -18.34 31.84
CA ASN A 82 -20.56 -19.66 31.90
C ASN A 82 -20.62 -20.21 33.33
N ASN A 83 -21.41 -21.26 33.55
CA ASN A 83 -21.60 -21.84 34.88
C ASN A 83 -20.42 -22.70 35.41
N LYS A 84 -19.32 -22.82 34.64
CA LYS A 84 -18.08 -23.49 35.06
C LYS A 84 -16.97 -22.51 35.47
N SER A 85 -16.78 -21.43 34.71
CA SER A 85 -15.81 -20.36 35.02
C SER A 85 -16.42 -19.18 35.79
N PHE A 86 -17.75 -19.11 35.87
CA PHE A 86 -18.53 -17.98 36.39
C PHE A 86 -18.29 -16.65 35.66
N SER A 87 -17.76 -16.70 34.43
CA SER A 87 -17.52 -15.52 33.61
C SER A 87 -18.80 -15.03 32.91
N LEU A 88 -18.86 -13.71 32.71
CA LEU A 88 -19.99 -12.99 32.12
C LEU A 88 -19.59 -12.46 30.74
N THR A 89 -20.30 -12.84 29.69
CA THR A 89 -20.15 -12.21 28.37
C THR A 89 -21.30 -11.27 28.10
N LEU A 90 -21.02 -9.98 27.98
CA LEU A 90 -21.98 -8.93 27.62
C LEU A 90 -21.90 -8.67 26.11
N LYS A 91 -23.05 -8.63 25.44
CA LYS A 91 -23.19 -8.56 23.98
C LYS A 91 -23.71 -7.20 23.51
N ASN A 92 -23.24 -6.79 22.33
CA ASN A 92 -23.66 -5.56 21.65
C ASN A 92 -23.53 -4.33 22.57
N MET A 93 -22.32 -4.08 23.05
CA MET A 93 -22.03 -3.05 24.05
C MET A 93 -22.27 -1.64 23.51
N GLN A 94 -22.99 -0.82 24.26
CA GLN A 94 -23.30 0.57 23.93
C GLN A 94 -22.60 1.51 24.91
N LYS A 95 -22.42 2.79 24.54
CA LYS A 95 -21.80 3.80 25.43
C LYS A 95 -22.47 3.89 26.80
N THR A 96 -23.78 3.66 26.85
CA THR A 96 -24.61 3.61 28.08
C THR A 96 -24.35 2.41 28.99
N ASP A 97 -23.65 1.38 28.51
CA ASP A 97 -23.16 0.25 29.31
C ASP A 97 -21.75 0.50 29.88
N THR A 98 -21.19 1.71 29.70
CA THR A 98 -19.94 2.10 30.37
C THR A 98 -20.17 2.21 31.88
N GLY A 99 -19.27 1.61 32.68
CA GLY A 99 -19.38 1.60 34.14
C GLY A 99 -18.60 0.49 34.82
N LEU A 100 -18.86 0.29 36.11
CA LEU A 100 -18.20 -0.75 36.92
C LEU A 100 -19.03 -2.04 36.96
N TYR A 101 -18.38 -3.15 36.62
CA TYR A 101 -18.96 -4.49 36.63
C TYR A 101 -18.31 -5.33 37.73
N ARG A 102 -19.12 -5.84 38.65
CA ARG A 102 -18.65 -6.42 39.92
C ARG A 102 -19.12 -7.86 40.06
N ALA A 103 -18.18 -8.80 40.11
CA ALA A 103 -18.46 -10.17 40.53
C ALA A 103 -18.45 -10.22 42.07
N LYS A 104 -19.52 -10.72 42.67
CA LYS A 104 -19.64 -10.94 44.11
C LYS A 104 -20.13 -12.34 44.42
N THR A 105 -19.72 -12.88 45.57
CA THR A 105 -20.37 -14.05 46.19
C THR A 105 -21.06 -13.68 47.49
N SER A 106 -22.03 -14.47 47.91
CA SER A 106 -22.60 -14.42 49.26
C SER A 106 -22.79 -15.79 49.87
N GLY A 107 -22.57 -15.85 51.18
CA GLY A 107 -22.99 -16.92 52.10
C GLY A 107 -23.06 -16.32 53.50
N TYR A 108 -22.22 -16.80 54.43
CA TYR A 108 -22.00 -16.16 55.73
C TYR A 108 -21.52 -14.69 55.65
N SER A 109 -20.92 -14.28 54.54
CA SER A 109 -20.56 -12.88 54.22
C SER A 109 -20.74 -12.59 52.72
N GLU A 110 -20.89 -11.32 52.35
CA GLU A 110 -20.78 -10.88 50.96
C GLU A 110 -19.31 -10.53 50.64
N ASN A 111 -18.77 -11.08 49.55
CA ASN A 111 -17.37 -10.90 49.14
C ASN A 111 -17.31 -10.32 47.73
N ASN A 112 -16.48 -9.30 47.51
CA ASN A 112 -16.14 -8.82 46.16
C ASN A 112 -15.00 -9.69 45.62
N ILE A 113 -15.21 -10.31 44.46
CA ILE A 113 -14.24 -11.20 43.83
C ILE A 113 -13.37 -10.44 42.83
N VAL A 114 -14.00 -9.68 41.93
CA VAL A 114 -13.32 -8.85 40.94
C VAL A 114 -14.22 -7.68 40.53
N THR A 115 -13.61 -6.52 40.31
CA THR A 115 -14.27 -5.32 39.79
C THR A 115 -13.59 -4.87 38.51
N TYR A 116 -14.35 -4.82 37.43
CA TYR A 116 -13.92 -4.31 36.12
C TYR A 116 -14.47 -2.90 35.90
N ARG A 117 -13.68 -1.99 35.32
CA ARG A 117 -14.17 -0.75 34.70
C ARG A 117 -14.26 -0.97 33.20
N VAL A 118 -15.48 -1.05 32.68
CA VAL A 118 -15.74 -1.23 31.26
C VAL A 118 -15.99 0.13 30.63
N SER A 119 -15.16 0.51 29.65
CA SER A 119 -15.26 1.75 28.89
C SER A 119 -15.65 1.44 27.45
N VAL A 120 -16.89 1.76 27.07
CA VAL A 120 -17.38 1.51 25.70
C VAL A 120 -17.19 2.76 24.85
N ILE A 121 -16.33 2.65 23.83
CA ILE A 121 -15.91 3.77 22.97
C ILE A 121 -16.08 3.42 21.49
N ASP A 122 -16.22 4.42 20.62
CA ASP A 122 -16.35 4.18 19.18
C ASP A 122 -14.98 3.84 18.55
N ALA A 123 -15.02 3.26 17.36
CA ALA A 123 -13.84 3.21 16.50
C ALA A 123 -13.50 4.61 15.99
N VAL A 124 -12.22 4.98 16.01
CA VAL A 124 -11.72 6.26 15.51
C VAL A 124 -12.10 6.49 14.05
N ASP A 125 -12.20 7.76 13.65
CA ASP A 125 -12.25 8.14 12.23
C ASP A 125 -10.88 8.40 11.59
N SER A 126 -10.85 8.32 10.26
CA SER A 126 -9.64 8.45 9.46
C SER A 126 -9.02 9.84 9.66
N PRO A 127 -7.70 9.94 9.90
CA PRO A 127 -7.05 11.23 10.05
C PRO A 127 -7.07 12.03 8.75
N VAL A 128 -7.37 13.32 8.84
CA VAL A 128 -7.31 14.27 7.74
C VAL A 128 -5.89 14.81 7.65
N LEU A 129 -5.11 14.24 6.71
CA LEU A 129 -3.77 14.72 6.36
C LEU A 129 -3.89 15.72 5.20
N THR A 130 -3.60 16.99 5.48
CA THR A 130 -3.75 18.13 4.57
C THR A 130 -2.39 18.69 4.19
N VAL A 131 -2.13 18.93 2.90
CA VAL A 131 -0.97 19.71 2.45
C VAL A 131 -1.32 21.19 2.49
N ASN A 132 -0.53 21.97 3.22
CA ASN A 132 -0.75 23.41 3.40
C ASN A 132 0.00 24.21 2.33
N SER A 133 1.21 23.75 1.97
CA SER A 133 2.03 24.30 0.88
C SER A 133 3.10 23.30 0.47
N ASN A 134 3.37 23.13 -0.82
CA ASN A 134 4.57 22.47 -1.33
C ASN A 134 5.49 23.45 -2.04
N TRP A 135 6.78 23.14 -2.05
CA TRP A 135 7.82 23.80 -2.82
C TRP A 135 8.81 22.73 -3.30
N SER A 136 9.12 22.71 -4.60
CA SER A 136 10.09 21.77 -5.18
C SER A 136 10.98 22.48 -6.19
N SER A 137 12.29 22.32 -6.03
CA SER A 137 13.33 22.64 -7.01
C SER A 137 14.08 21.37 -7.42
N SER A 138 15.10 21.50 -8.27
CA SER A 138 15.99 20.41 -8.70
C SER A 138 16.52 19.56 -7.54
N ASP A 139 17.00 20.22 -6.48
CA ASP A 139 17.79 19.60 -5.40
C ASP A 139 17.09 19.63 -4.04
N SER A 140 15.88 20.20 -3.96
CA SER A 140 15.15 20.34 -2.70
C SER A 140 13.64 20.18 -2.87
N CYS A 141 13.01 19.50 -1.92
CA CYS A 141 11.57 19.60 -1.72
C CYS A 141 11.27 19.96 -0.27
N THR A 142 10.33 20.89 -0.08
CA THR A 142 9.78 21.25 1.23
C THR A 142 8.25 21.17 1.15
N VAL A 143 7.62 20.38 2.03
CA VAL A 143 6.16 20.26 2.11
C VAL A 143 5.72 20.58 3.53
N ASN A 144 4.93 21.64 3.71
CA ASN A 144 4.26 21.93 4.97
C ASN A 144 2.89 21.26 4.96
N PHE A 145 2.56 20.54 6.02
CA PHE A 145 1.32 19.79 6.12
C PHE A 145 0.78 19.79 7.56
N THR A 146 -0.53 19.57 7.66
CA THR A 146 -1.25 19.44 8.92
C THR A 146 -1.95 18.09 8.95
N CYS A 147 -1.77 17.32 10.02
CA CYS A 147 -2.67 16.23 10.33
C CYS A 147 -3.67 16.66 11.40
N ARG A 148 -4.94 16.30 11.22
CA ARG A 148 -6.02 16.47 12.21
C ARG A 148 -6.81 15.18 12.35
N ALA A 149 -7.20 14.84 13.57
CA ALA A 149 -8.23 13.84 13.82
C ALA A 149 -8.82 14.05 15.21
N HIS A 150 -10.16 13.96 15.34
CA HIS A 150 -10.85 14.42 16.56
C HIS A 150 -10.36 15.85 16.91
N ASP A 151 -10.14 16.16 18.18
CA ASP A 151 -9.63 17.47 18.63
C ASP A 151 -8.08 17.55 18.60
N LEU A 152 -7.40 16.54 18.04
CA LEU A 152 -5.93 16.50 17.94
C LEU A 152 -5.44 17.06 16.60
N MET A 153 -4.35 17.82 16.66
CA MET A 153 -3.73 18.47 15.50
C MET A 153 -2.21 18.48 15.60
N ILE A 154 -1.53 18.03 14.55
CA ILE A 154 -0.08 18.12 14.37
C ILE A 154 0.21 18.98 13.14
N ASN A 155 1.09 19.97 13.29
CA ASN A 155 1.71 20.72 12.19
C ASN A 155 3.16 20.28 12.03
N SER A 156 3.59 19.98 10.81
CA SER A 156 4.97 19.61 10.54
C SER A 156 5.38 19.96 9.11
N SER A 157 6.69 19.93 8.87
CA SER A 157 7.29 20.10 7.55
C SER A 157 8.11 18.87 7.18
N TYR A 158 8.03 18.50 5.90
CA TYR A 158 8.92 17.57 5.25
C TYR A 158 10.02 18.37 4.56
N GLN A 159 11.28 18.04 4.81
CA GLN A 159 12.45 18.66 4.16
C GLN A 159 13.65 17.72 4.27
N ASN A 160 14.52 17.68 3.26
CA ASN A 160 15.71 16.82 3.24
C ASN A 160 15.38 15.33 3.49
N ASN A 161 14.35 14.84 2.77
CA ASN A 161 13.79 13.48 2.81
C ASN A 161 13.20 13.02 4.16
N ARG A 162 12.94 13.94 5.10
CA ARG A 162 12.48 13.61 6.46
C ARG A 162 11.59 14.71 7.06
N CYS A 163 11.01 14.39 8.21
CA CYS A 163 10.26 15.28 9.09
C CYS A 163 10.50 14.78 10.52
N SER A 164 10.27 15.61 11.54
CA SER A 164 10.30 15.13 12.93
C SER A 164 9.08 14.23 13.18
N PRO A 165 9.27 12.99 13.69
CA PRO A 165 8.18 12.22 14.28
C PRO A 165 7.52 13.03 15.39
N GLN A 166 6.19 13.01 15.45
CA GLN A 166 5.42 13.70 16.49
C GLN A 166 4.26 12.82 16.94
N GLU A 167 4.01 12.83 18.25
CA GLU A 167 2.86 12.17 18.86
C GLU A 167 2.16 13.19 19.77
N VAL A 168 0.82 13.25 19.68
CA VAL A 168 -0.03 13.95 20.65
C VAL A 168 -1.13 13.00 21.12
N THR A 169 -1.35 12.96 22.43
CA THR A 169 -2.36 12.10 23.07
C THR A 169 -3.29 12.93 23.93
N SER A 170 -4.59 12.69 23.77
CA SER A 170 -5.69 13.35 24.49
C SER A 170 -5.94 12.74 25.87
N HIS A 171 -6.68 13.45 26.72
CA HIS A 171 -7.15 12.92 28.02
C HIS A 171 -8.09 11.70 27.90
N GLU A 172 -8.69 11.46 26.73
CA GLU A 172 -9.56 10.31 26.46
C GLU A 172 -8.83 9.11 25.82
N ASN A 173 -7.49 9.16 25.72
CA ASN A 173 -6.64 8.14 25.10
C ASN A 173 -6.80 7.98 23.57
N TYR A 174 -7.36 8.98 22.89
CA TYR A 174 -7.06 9.15 21.45
C TYR A 174 -5.62 9.65 21.30
N THR A 175 -4.90 9.08 20.35
CA THR A 175 -3.51 9.40 20.01
C THR A 175 -3.40 9.66 18.51
N LEU A 176 -2.67 10.72 18.15
CA LEU A 176 -2.34 11.10 16.78
C LEU A 176 -0.83 11.02 16.60
N ILE A 177 -0.36 10.13 15.73
CA ILE A 177 1.05 9.89 15.44
C ILE A 177 1.36 10.29 14.01
N LEU A 178 2.37 11.12 13.82
CA LEU A 178 2.91 11.52 12.53
C LEU A 178 4.29 10.89 12.29
N ASN A 179 4.48 10.27 11.13
CA ASN A 179 5.76 9.77 10.63
C ASN A 179 5.91 10.02 9.12
N CYS A 180 7.13 10.10 8.60
CA CYS A 180 7.39 10.15 7.17
C CYS A 180 8.74 9.50 6.81
N ASN A 181 8.94 9.22 5.53
CA ASN A 181 10.19 8.76 4.94
C ASN A 181 10.33 9.36 3.52
N GLU A 182 11.30 8.88 2.75
CA GLU A 182 11.57 9.36 1.38
C GLU A 182 10.39 9.18 0.41
N GLU A 183 9.50 8.21 0.67
CA GLU A 183 8.38 7.82 -0.19
C GLU A 183 7.06 8.48 0.19
N TYR A 184 6.80 8.69 1.49
CA TYR A 184 5.49 9.05 2.00
C TYR A 184 5.49 9.82 3.32
N ILE A 185 4.40 10.56 3.55
CA ILE A 185 3.97 11.03 4.87
C ILE A 185 2.79 10.15 5.30
N ILE A 186 2.83 9.64 6.54
CA ILE A 186 1.73 8.93 7.19
C ILE A 186 1.31 9.69 8.43
N CYS A 187 0.01 9.86 8.60
CA CYS A 187 -0.58 10.16 9.89
C CYS A 187 -1.47 9.00 10.34
N ASN A 188 -1.36 8.61 11.60
CA ASN A 188 -2.14 7.55 12.23
C ASN A 188 -2.94 8.12 13.40
N HIS A 189 -4.24 7.89 13.41
CA HIS A 189 -5.13 8.19 14.53
C HIS A 189 -5.58 6.87 15.15
N SER A 190 -5.51 6.77 16.48
CA SER A 190 -5.86 5.54 17.20
C SER A 190 -6.43 5.83 18.58
N ASN A 191 -7.20 4.88 19.11
CA ASN A 191 -7.64 4.81 20.50
C ASN A 191 -7.49 3.34 20.99
N PRO A 192 -7.79 3.00 22.25
CA PRO A 192 -7.56 1.65 22.78
C PRO A 192 -8.26 0.49 22.06
N VAL A 193 -9.22 0.76 21.15
CA VAL A 193 -9.97 -0.28 20.42
C VAL A 193 -9.80 -0.23 18.90
N SER A 194 -9.09 0.76 18.34
CA SER A 194 -9.05 0.97 16.90
C SER A 194 -7.91 1.89 16.43
N SER A 195 -7.55 1.76 15.15
CA SER A 195 -6.51 2.57 14.51
C SER A 195 -6.84 2.76 13.02
N LYS A 196 -6.75 3.99 12.52
CA LYS A 196 -6.90 4.36 11.11
C LYS A 196 -5.78 5.30 10.70
N LYS A 197 -5.23 5.12 9.50
CA LYS A 197 -4.13 5.92 8.96
C LYS A 197 -4.46 6.49 7.59
N GLN A 198 -3.91 7.67 7.31
CA GLN A 198 -3.90 8.29 5.99
C GLN A 198 -2.45 8.46 5.52
N ARG A 199 -2.23 8.29 4.21
CA ARG A 199 -0.92 8.43 3.55
C ARG A 199 -1.01 9.44 2.41
N ILE A 200 0.03 10.24 2.22
CA ILE A 200 0.30 10.95 0.96
C ILE A 200 1.69 10.53 0.46
N ASN A 201 1.82 10.26 -0.83
CA ASN A 201 3.10 9.89 -1.44
C ASN A 201 3.88 11.16 -1.82
N ILE A 202 5.16 11.23 -1.44
CA ILE A 202 6.04 12.38 -1.68
C ILE A 202 6.20 12.65 -3.18
N THR A 203 6.27 11.61 -4.01
CA THR A 203 6.37 11.69 -5.48
C THR A 203 5.17 12.36 -6.17
N GLN A 204 4.05 12.55 -5.47
CA GLN A 204 2.88 13.29 -5.98
C GLN A 204 2.92 14.79 -5.61
N LEU A 205 3.76 15.19 -4.65
CA LEU A 205 3.89 16.57 -4.16
C LEU A 205 5.20 17.23 -4.59
N CYS A 206 6.26 16.44 -4.69
CA CYS A 206 7.58 16.80 -5.13
C CYS A 206 7.78 16.25 -6.54
N VAL A 207 7.66 17.10 -7.56
CA VAL A 207 7.98 16.70 -8.93
C VAL A 207 9.48 16.52 -9.02
N ILE A 208 9.95 15.28 -9.00
CA ILE A 208 11.36 14.98 -9.27
C ILE A 208 11.56 15.17 -10.78
N ASN A 209 11.96 16.38 -11.17
CA ASN A 209 12.48 16.66 -12.49
C ASN A 209 13.77 15.85 -12.70
N LYS A 210 13.63 14.58 -13.12
CA LYS A 210 14.69 13.84 -13.81
C LYS A 210 14.86 14.36 -15.24
N GLU A 211 14.83 15.68 -15.39
CA GLU A 211 15.27 16.35 -16.60
C GLU A 211 16.79 16.18 -16.62
N TYR A 212 17.20 15.21 -17.42
CA TYR A 212 18.55 14.71 -17.52
C TYR A 212 19.46 15.91 -17.85
N ASN A 213 20.43 16.22 -17.00
CA ASN A 213 21.51 17.17 -17.32
C ASN A 213 22.45 16.55 -18.38
N LYS A 214 21.89 16.32 -19.57
CA LYS A 214 22.62 16.38 -20.82
C LYS A 214 22.91 17.86 -21.03
N GLY A 215 24.03 18.30 -20.46
CA GLY A 215 24.81 19.34 -21.15
C GLY A 215 25.12 18.86 -22.56
N ASP A 216 25.36 19.79 -23.47
CA ASP A 216 25.19 19.62 -24.92
C ASP A 216 26.26 18.75 -25.61
N ASP A 217 26.37 17.49 -25.18
CA ASP A 217 27.02 16.39 -25.88
C ASP A 217 26.17 15.98 -27.10
N GLU A 218 26.12 16.89 -28.07
CA GLU A 218 25.97 16.58 -29.48
C GLU A 218 26.87 15.36 -29.80
N PRO A 219 26.33 14.27 -30.40
CA PRO A 219 27.10 13.06 -30.68
C PRO A 219 28.03 13.30 -31.88
N LYS A 220 29.13 14.04 -31.64
CA LYS A 220 30.19 14.30 -32.60
C LYS A 220 30.72 12.96 -33.12
N PRO A 221 30.58 12.66 -34.43
CA PRO A 221 30.97 11.37 -34.96
C PRO A 221 32.48 11.16 -34.77
N PRO A 222 32.95 9.92 -34.52
CA PRO A 222 34.37 9.67 -34.31
C PRO A 222 35.23 10.20 -35.47
N LEU A 223 36.13 11.15 -35.18
CA LEU A 223 37.01 11.79 -36.16
C LEU A 223 37.96 10.81 -36.89
N LEU A 224 37.96 9.54 -36.47
CA LEU A 224 38.69 8.43 -37.05
C LEU A 224 38.23 8.04 -38.47
N PHE A 225 37.02 8.43 -38.91
CA PHE A 225 36.51 8.08 -40.24
C PHE A 225 36.99 9.00 -41.37
N TRP A 226 37.31 10.27 -41.09
CA TRP A 226 37.78 11.22 -42.10
C TRP A 226 39.06 10.79 -42.86
N PRO A 227 40.12 10.23 -42.24
CA PRO A 227 41.27 9.74 -43.01
C PRO A 227 40.91 8.59 -43.97
N TYR A 228 40.00 7.69 -43.58
CA TYR A 228 39.53 6.61 -44.45
C TYR A 228 38.73 7.13 -45.66
N ILE A 229 37.87 8.12 -45.45
CA ILE A 229 37.12 8.77 -46.54
C ILE A 229 38.06 9.48 -47.51
N LEU A 230 39.06 10.22 -47.00
CA LEU A 230 40.08 10.87 -47.83
C LEU A 230 40.90 9.85 -48.65
N VAL A 231 41.36 8.75 -48.04
CA VAL A 231 42.08 7.69 -48.75
C VAL A 231 41.20 7.05 -49.83
N ALA A 232 39.92 6.78 -49.54
CA ALA A 232 39.00 6.22 -50.52
C ALA A 232 38.79 7.16 -51.72
N VAL A 233 38.54 8.45 -51.50
CA VAL A 233 38.39 9.46 -52.57
C VAL A 233 39.67 9.58 -53.40
N CYS A 234 40.84 9.63 -52.75
CA CYS A 234 42.13 9.65 -53.45
C CYS A 234 42.33 8.42 -54.34
N LEU A 235 41.95 7.21 -53.89
CA LEU A 235 42.01 6.00 -54.72
C LEU A 235 41.01 6.05 -55.88
N PHE A 236 39.77 6.47 -55.64
CA PHE A 236 38.75 6.62 -56.69
C PHE A 236 39.13 7.61 -57.79
N LEU A 237 39.95 8.63 -57.49
CA LEU A 237 40.47 9.58 -58.48
C LEU A 237 41.79 9.11 -59.11
N ALA A 238 42.70 8.50 -58.34
CA ALA A 238 43.98 8.02 -58.83
C ALA A 238 43.87 6.83 -59.79
N ILE A 239 42.95 5.89 -59.53
CA ILE A 239 42.74 4.69 -60.37
C ILE A 239 42.37 5.05 -61.82
N PRO A 240 41.32 5.86 -62.12
CA PRO A 240 41.00 6.21 -63.50
C PRO A 240 42.08 7.06 -64.17
N LEU A 241 42.78 7.94 -63.44
CA LEU A 241 43.93 8.68 -63.98
C LEU A 241 45.10 7.76 -64.34
N PHE A 242 45.40 6.75 -63.51
CA PHE A 242 46.42 5.75 -63.76
C PHE A 242 46.05 4.83 -64.93
N LEU A 243 44.79 4.40 -65.01
CA LEU A 243 44.27 3.63 -66.15
C LEU A 243 44.30 4.45 -67.45
N ALA A 244 43.94 5.74 -67.41
CA ALA A 244 44.06 6.65 -68.54
C ALA A 244 45.53 6.89 -68.94
N PHE A 245 46.45 6.97 -67.97
CA PHE A 245 47.89 7.05 -68.23
C PHE A 245 48.40 5.77 -68.92
N LEU A 246 48.06 4.58 -68.42
CA LEU A 246 48.40 3.31 -69.06
C LEU A 246 47.78 3.17 -70.45
N TYR A 247 46.53 3.59 -70.64
CA TYR A 247 45.85 3.62 -71.93
C TYR A 247 46.54 4.59 -72.91
N SER A 248 46.95 5.78 -72.46
CA SER A 248 47.70 6.73 -73.29
C SER A 248 49.11 6.23 -73.63
N LYS A 249 49.79 5.50 -72.74
CA LYS A 249 51.05 4.79 -73.06
C LYS A 249 50.84 3.68 -74.09
N ARG A 250 49.75 2.90 -73.99
CA ARG A 250 49.40 1.90 -75.01
C ARG A 250 49.06 2.55 -76.36
N LYS A 251 48.31 3.65 -76.38
CA LYS A 251 47.96 4.38 -77.60
C LYS A 251 49.16 5.08 -78.25
N LYS A 252 50.15 5.54 -77.47
CA LYS A 252 51.45 6.04 -77.99
C LYS A 252 52.39 4.95 -78.51
N GLY A 253 52.00 3.68 -78.45
CA GLY A 253 52.71 2.56 -79.07
C GLY A 253 52.13 2.11 -80.42
N ALA A 254 51.18 2.85 -81.01
CA ALA A 254 50.52 2.47 -82.26
C ALA A 254 50.34 3.66 -83.22
N GLN A 255 50.86 3.48 -84.44
CA GLN A 255 50.51 4.19 -85.66
C GLN A 255 50.89 5.68 -85.76
N GLU A 256 52.17 5.93 -86.05
CA GLU A 256 52.52 6.93 -87.08
C GLU A 256 52.26 6.31 -88.48
N ASP A 257 51.45 6.96 -89.32
CA ASP A 257 51.53 7.01 -90.80
C ASP A 257 50.46 7.99 -91.34
N GLY A 258 50.47 8.33 -92.65
CA GLY A 258 49.23 8.70 -93.34
C GLY A 258 49.01 10.18 -93.71
N SER A 259 49.96 10.77 -94.43
CA SER A 259 49.93 12.04 -95.18
C SER A 259 48.56 12.55 -95.76
N ARG A 260 48.35 13.90 -95.70
CA ARG A 260 47.72 14.85 -96.68
C ARG A 260 46.54 14.38 -97.60
N VAL A 261 45.36 15.01 -97.55
CA VAL A 261 44.89 16.20 -98.37
C VAL A 261 44.54 15.83 -99.84
N HIS A 262 43.42 16.18 -100.51
CA HIS A 262 42.58 17.43 -100.68
C HIS A 262 41.04 17.10 -100.94
N PRO A 263 40.11 18.03 -101.35
CA PRO A 263 38.65 17.93 -101.06
C PRO A 263 37.64 18.18 -102.23
N GLN A 264 36.32 18.21 -101.87
CA GLN A 264 35.17 18.82 -102.61
C GLN A 264 34.70 18.08 -103.91
N VAL A 265 33.48 18.15 -104.47
CA VAL A 265 32.37 19.15 -104.52
C VAL A 265 30.95 18.46 -104.53
N GLU A 266 29.87 19.26 -104.36
CA GLU A 266 28.40 19.07 -104.61
C GLU A 266 27.94 18.08 -105.71
N ALA A 267 26.71 17.53 -105.81
CA ALA A 267 25.38 17.65 -105.13
C ALA A 267 24.55 16.32 -105.36
N GLN A 268 23.21 16.13 -105.24
CA GLN A 268 22.01 17.00 -105.14
C GLN A 268 20.81 16.39 -104.34
N GLU A 269 19.71 15.95 -104.97
CA GLU A 269 18.35 15.80 -104.37
C GLU A 269 17.57 14.50 -104.74
N MET A 270 16.43 14.32 -104.04
CA MET A 270 15.15 13.66 -104.42
C MET A 270 14.82 12.21 -104.00
N GLN A 271 13.81 12.11 -103.10
CA GLN A 271 12.70 11.13 -103.01
C GLN A 271 13.06 9.62 -102.80
N LYS A 272 12.26 8.73 -102.19
CA LYS A 272 10.80 8.56 -102.32
C LYS A 272 10.18 7.54 -101.29
N ASN A 273 9.10 7.95 -100.62
CA ASN A 273 7.88 7.19 -100.18
C ASN A 273 7.87 5.97 -99.20
N ASN A 274 6.80 5.97 -98.35
CA ASN A 274 5.85 4.88 -97.98
C ASN A 274 6.38 3.64 -97.18
N SER A 275 5.83 3.26 -96.01
CA SER A 275 4.51 2.61 -95.70
C SER A 275 4.75 1.13 -95.32
N ASP A 276 3.96 0.40 -94.52
CA ASP A 276 2.83 0.65 -93.57
C ASP A 276 2.96 -0.48 -92.49
N GLY A 277 2.21 -0.58 -91.38
CA GLY A 277 1.15 0.25 -90.79
C GLY A 277 0.55 -0.45 -89.54
N HIS A 278 -0.58 0.09 -89.05
CA HIS A 278 -1.79 -0.60 -88.50
C HIS A 278 -1.66 -1.72 -87.41
N THR A 279 -2.55 -1.83 -86.40
CA THR A 279 -3.61 -0.94 -85.83
C THR A 279 -4.14 -1.57 -84.51
N ASN A 280 -4.80 -0.76 -83.66
CA ASN A 280 -5.71 -0.96 -82.49
C ASN A 280 -6.01 -2.39 -81.92
N ASP A 281 -6.52 -2.63 -80.69
CA ASP A 281 -7.62 -1.94 -79.98
C ASP A 281 -7.71 -2.28 -78.45
N ILE A 282 -8.73 -1.76 -77.75
CA ILE A 282 -9.01 -1.85 -76.28
C ILE A 282 -10.29 -2.70 -76.03
N PRO A 283 -10.35 -3.61 -75.02
CA PRO A 283 -11.12 -3.31 -73.78
C PRO A 283 -10.68 -4.04 -72.47
N GLU A 284 -11.37 -3.70 -71.38
CA GLU A 284 -11.19 -4.16 -69.99
C GLU A 284 -11.71 -5.60 -69.70
N GLN A 285 -11.19 -6.24 -68.64
CA GLN A 285 -11.97 -7.20 -67.84
C GLN A 285 -11.48 -7.29 -66.37
N GLN A 286 -12.34 -7.77 -65.47
CA GLN A 286 -12.12 -7.86 -64.00
C GLN A 286 -11.97 -9.31 -63.50
N VAL A 287 -11.68 -9.43 -62.18
CA VAL A 287 -12.08 -10.50 -61.22
C VAL A 287 -10.98 -11.46 -60.71
N GLN A 288 -10.67 -11.31 -59.41
CA GLN A 288 -10.11 -12.29 -58.43
C GLN A 288 -8.68 -12.86 -58.66
N ASP A 289 -7.97 -13.37 -57.63
CA ASP A 289 -8.39 -13.78 -56.27
C ASP A 289 -7.33 -13.55 -55.16
N GLN A 290 -7.73 -13.82 -53.90
CA GLN A 290 -6.93 -14.10 -52.68
C GLN A 290 -6.49 -12.95 -51.73
N THR A 291 -7.24 -12.85 -50.61
CA THR A 291 -6.80 -13.14 -49.22
C THR A 291 -5.52 -12.42 -48.70
N GLN A 292 -5.52 -11.73 -47.55
CA GLN A 292 -6.02 -12.20 -46.24
C GLN A 292 -6.60 -11.11 -45.31
N GLU A 293 -7.39 -11.56 -44.33
CA GLU A 293 -8.20 -10.80 -43.38
C GLU A 293 -7.59 -10.75 -41.97
N GLN A 294 -7.66 -9.61 -41.28
CA GLN A 294 -7.89 -9.59 -39.83
C GLN A 294 -8.47 -8.24 -39.34
N ALA A 295 -9.46 -8.30 -38.45
CA ALA A 295 -10.09 -7.14 -37.80
C ALA A 295 -10.38 -7.42 -36.32
N GLY A 296 -10.49 -6.35 -35.52
CA GLY A 296 -10.77 -6.35 -34.08
C GLY A 296 -10.47 -4.97 -33.52
N ASP A 297 -11.45 -4.07 -33.47
CA ASP A 297 -12.30 -3.82 -32.28
C ASP A 297 -11.49 -3.64 -30.99
N ASN A 298 -11.51 -2.42 -30.44
CA ASN A 298 -10.69 -2.00 -29.31
C ASN A 298 -11.59 -1.43 -28.20
N ARG A 299 -12.22 -2.33 -27.44
CA ARG A 299 -13.14 -1.99 -26.34
C ARG A 299 -12.41 -1.72 -25.03
N LEU A 300 -12.94 -0.75 -24.26
CA LEU A 300 -12.48 -0.45 -22.90
C LEU A 300 -12.57 -1.70 -22.00
N ILE A 301 -11.49 -1.96 -21.25
CA ILE A 301 -11.45 -3.00 -20.22
C ILE A 301 -11.69 -2.33 -18.85
N THR A 302 -12.80 -2.67 -18.21
CA THR A 302 -13.04 -2.37 -16.79
C THR A 302 -12.71 -3.62 -15.98
N ILE A 303 -11.77 -3.50 -15.03
CA ILE A 303 -11.39 -4.62 -14.15
C ILE A 303 -12.14 -4.51 -12.82
N TYR A 304 -12.84 -5.56 -12.44
CA TYR A 304 -13.46 -5.75 -11.12
C TYR A 304 -12.90 -7.01 -10.45
N CYS A 305 -12.45 -6.89 -9.20
CA CYS A 305 -11.88 -8.01 -8.45
C CYS A 305 -12.96 -8.67 -7.58
N THR A 306 -13.32 -9.91 -7.91
CA THR A 306 -14.17 -10.76 -7.06
C THR A 306 -13.35 -11.41 -5.94
N VAL A 307 -13.82 -11.31 -4.69
CA VAL A 307 -13.18 -11.96 -3.54
C VAL A 307 -13.44 -13.47 -3.56
N GLY A 308 -12.37 -14.27 -3.62
CA GLY A 308 -12.46 -15.73 -3.48
C GLY A 308 -12.72 -16.13 -2.01
N GLN A 309 -13.63 -17.09 -1.80
CA GLN A 309 -13.85 -17.68 -0.48
C GLN A 309 -12.71 -18.65 -0.14
N HIS A 310 -12.02 -18.42 0.99
CA HIS A 310 -11.15 -19.45 1.56
C HIS A 310 -11.97 -20.61 2.12
N GLN A 311 -11.79 -21.80 1.54
CA GLN A 311 -12.24 -23.03 2.19
C GLN A 311 -11.39 -23.29 3.44
N LYS A 312 -12.06 -23.62 4.55
CA LYS A 312 -11.43 -23.91 5.84
C LYS A 312 -10.92 -25.37 5.84
N PRO A 313 -9.67 -25.66 6.23
CA PRO A 313 -9.21 -27.04 6.39
C PRO A 313 -10.06 -27.82 7.38
N ALA A 314 -10.31 -29.10 7.09
CA ALA A 314 -10.94 -30.02 8.02
C ALA A 314 -9.94 -30.35 9.16
N VAL A 315 -10.44 -30.40 10.40
CA VAL A 315 -9.66 -30.82 11.57
C VAL A 315 -9.65 -32.36 11.61
N PRO A 316 -8.50 -33.02 11.80
CA PRO A 316 -8.45 -34.46 12.01
C PRO A 316 -9.23 -34.86 13.27
N VAL A 317 -9.92 -36.00 13.24
CA VAL A 317 -10.50 -36.61 14.45
C VAL A 317 -9.37 -37.32 15.18
N GLU A 318 -9.01 -36.82 16.36
CA GLU A 318 -8.09 -37.50 17.27
C GLU A 318 -8.84 -38.62 18.02
N THR A 319 -8.28 -39.83 18.01
CA THR A 319 -8.92 -41.04 18.55
C THR A 319 -8.45 -41.35 19.96
N ASP A 320 -9.37 -41.62 20.88
CA ASP A 320 -9.06 -42.12 22.23
C ASP A 320 -8.11 -43.34 22.17
N HIS A 321 -7.01 -43.26 22.92
CA HIS A 321 -6.11 -44.39 23.20
C HIS A 321 -5.96 -44.55 24.71
N THR A 322 -6.94 -45.22 25.30
CA THR A 322 -6.85 -45.73 26.68
C THR A 322 -5.73 -46.77 26.77
N ILE A 323 -4.82 -46.61 27.72
CA ILE A 323 -3.85 -47.63 28.12
C ILE A 323 -4.12 -48.00 29.58
N TYR A 324 -4.09 -49.30 29.87
CA TYR A 324 -4.27 -49.91 31.19
C TYR A 324 -2.95 -50.00 31.96
#